data_AF-A4WRV4-F1
#
_entry.id   AF-A4WRV4-F1
#
_cell.length_a   1.000
_cell.length_b   1.000
_cell.length_c   1.000
_cell.angle_alpha   90.00
_cell.angle_beta   90.00
_cell.angle_gamma   90.00
#
_symmetry.space_group_name_H-M   'P 1'
#
loop_
_entity.id
_entity.type
_entity.pdbx_description
1 polymer ?
#
loop_
_entity_poly.entity_id
_entity_poly.type
_entity_poly.pdbx_seq_one_letter_code
_entity_poly.pdbx_strand_id
1 'polypeptide(L)'
;MTGLTTETIEGRLIAQRKVLARLVALAGSDELRAWLEERSVMQDNQEDPGAVPAPGVGIEVALAEEIRCIRDEADRFGQGIAPGR
;
A
#
# COMPACT_ATOMS: atom_id res chain seq x y z
N MET A 1 -13.28 -22.47 -17.44
CA MET A 1 -12.69 -21.75 -16.30
C MET A 1 -12.76 -20.27 -16.64
N THR A 2 -13.75 -19.55 -16.12
CA THR A 2 -13.87 -18.11 -16.36
C THR A 2 -12.69 -17.43 -15.66
N GLY A 3 -11.75 -16.89 -16.45
CA GLY A 3 -10.62 -16.15 -15.91
C GLY A 3 -11.12 -14.93 -15.15
N LEU A 4 -10.41 -14.53 -14.09
CA LEU A 4 -10.68 -13.26 -13.43
C LEU A 4 -10.40 -12.13 -14.43
N THR A 5 -11.35 -11.20 -14.56
CA THR A 5 -11.13 -10.01 -15.37
C THR A 5 -10.28 -9.00 -14.60
N THR A 6 -9.60 -8.11 -15.32
CA THR A 6 -8.81 -7.03 -14.72
C THR A 6 -9.67 -6.16 -13.79
N GLU A 7 -10.89 -5.85 -14.20
CA GLU A 7 -11.84 -5.05 -13.41
C GLU A 7 -12.24 -5.76 -12.11
N THR A 8 -12.40 -7.08 -12.16
CA THR A 8 -12.71 -7.88 -10.96
C THR A 8 -11.53 -7.90 -10.00
N ILE A 9 -10.29 -7.96 -10.52
CA ILE A 9 -9.07 -7.91 -9.70
C ILE A 9 -8.93 -6.51 -9.07
N GLU A 10 -9.12 -5.46 -9.85
CA GLU A 10 -9.07 -4.07 -9.36
C GLU A 10 -10.09 -3.84 -8.24
N GLY A 11 -11.35 -4.26 -8.44
CA GLY A 11 -12.38 -4.14 -7.41
C GLY A 11 -12.02 -4.86 -6.11
N ARG A 12 -11.38 -6.03 -6.19
CA ARG A 12 -10.91 -6.79 -5.02
C ARG A 12 -9.74 -6.09 -4.32
N LEU A 13 -8.79 -5.55 -5.07
CA LEU A 13 -7.65 -4.79 -4.52
C LEU A 13 -8.14 -3.53 -3.79
N ILE A 14 -9.06 -2.78 -4.40
CA ILE A 14 -9.66 -1.60 -3.77
C ILE A 14 -10.37 -1.97 -2.46
N ALA A 15 -11.14 -3.06 -2.44
CA ALA A 15 -11.84 -3.51 -1.24
C ALA A 15 -10.84 -3.87 -0.13
N GLN A 16 -9.77 -4.60 -0.46
CA GLN A 16 -8.72 -4.96 0.49
C GLN A 16 -8.01 -3.73 1.05
N ARG A 17 -7.61 -2.78 0.19
CA ARG A 17 -6.97 -1.53 0.60
C ARG A 17 -7.81 -0.76 1.63
N LYS A 18 -9.11 -0.61 1.35
CA LYS A 18 -10.04 0.10 2.26
C LYS A 18 -10.14 -0.56 3.63
N VAL A 19 -10.26 -1.89 3.66
CA VAL A 19 -10.34 -2.65 4.91
C VAL A 19 -9.03 -2.54 5.70
N LEU A 20 -7.89 -2.75 5.04
CA LEU A 20 -6.58 -2.66 5.68
C LEU A 20 -6.30 -1.26 6.22
N ALA A 21 -6.55 -0.21 5.43
CA ALA A 21 -6.40 1.17 5.86
C ALA A 21 -7.26 1.49 7.10
N ARG A 22 -8.48 0.97 7.16
CA ARG A 22 -9.35 1.12 8.33
C ARG A 22 -8.79 0.42 9.57
N LEU A 23 -8.26 -0.80 9.41
CA LEU A 23 -7.63 -1.53 10.50
C LEU A 23 -6.36 -0.82 11.02
N VAL A 24 -5.52 -0.32 10.11
CA VAL A 24 -4.32 0.46 10.46
C VAL A 24 -4.69 1.71 11.26
N ALA A 25 -5.70 2.46 10.79
CA ALA A 25 -6.17 3.66 11.49
C ALA A 25 -6.72 3.34 12.89
N LEU A 26 -7.47 2.23 13.04
CA LEU A 26 -8.01 1.79 14.33
C LEU A 26 -6.93 1.26 15.28
N ALA A 27 -5.89 0.63 14.75
CA ALA A 27 -4.79 0.12 15.55
C ALA A 27 -4.04 1.25 16.27
N GLY A 28 -3.93 2.43 15.65
CA GLY A 28 -3.30 3.61 16.26
C GLY A 28 -1.85 3.38 16.70
N SER A 29 -1.17 2.38 16.14
CA SER A 29 0.18 1.96 16.54
C SER A 29 1.24 2.73 15.75
N ASP A 30 2.10 3.44 16.47
CA ASP A 30 3.25 4.14 15.88
C ASP A 30 4.26 3.18 15.26
N GLU A 31 4.43 1.98 15.83
CA GLU A 31 5.29 0.93 15.27
C GLU A 31 4.79 0.47 13.91
N LEU A 32 3.48 0.22 13.79
CA LEU A 32 2.86 -0.17 12.52
C LEU A 32 2.98 0.95 11.48
N ARG A 33 2.79 2.20 11.90
CA ARG A 33 2.94 3.38 11.05
C ARG A 33 4.38 3.54 10.53
N ALA A 34 5.37 3.38 11.41
CA ALA A 34 6.78 3.42 11.03
C ALA A 34 7.15 2.28 10.06
N TRP A 35 6.60 1.08 10.28
CA TRP A 35 6.80 -0.05 9.38
C TRP A 35 6.21 0.22 7.99
N LEU A 36 5.00 0.79 7.91
CA LEU A 36 4.38 1.16 6.64
C LEU A 36 5.18 2.24 5.89
N GLU A 37 5.73 3.22 6.62
CA GLU A 37 6.62 4.24 6.06
C GLU A 37 7.84 3.59 5.39
N GLU A 38 8.58 2.76 6.15
CA GLU A 38 9.79 2.08 5.68
C GLU A 38 9.53 1.24 4.43
N ARG A 39 8.43 0.49 4.41
CA ARG A 39 8.09 -0.43 3.31
C ARG A 39 7.49 0.25 2.08
N SER A 40 7.05 1.50 2.20
CA SER A 40 6.51 2.28 1.08
C SER A 40 7.58 2.94 0.21
N VAL A 41 8.84 2.84 0.61
CA VAL A 41 10.02 3.34 -0.10
C VAL A 41 10.73 2.16 -0.75
N MET A 42 10.91 2.21 -2.06
CA MET A 42 11.81 1.29 -2.74
C MET A 42 13.24 1.64 -2.32
N GLN A 43 13.98 0.69 -1.76
CA GLN A 43 15.39 0.91 -1.45
C GLN A 43 16.16 0.97 -2.76
N ASP A 44 16.44 2.21 -3.19
CA ASP A 44 16.95 2.63 -4.49
C ASP A 44 18.44 2.30 -4.69
N ASN A 45 18.85 1.06 -4.38
CA ASN A 45 20.25 0.66 -4.43
C ASN A 45 20.72 0.18 -5.80
N GLN A 46 19.87 0.15 -6.84
CA GLN A 46 20.19 -0.47 -8.14
C GLN A 46 19.54 0.22 -9.36
N GLU A 47 19.35 1.54 -9.37
CA GLU A 47 19.10 2.25 -10.64
C GLU A 47 20.42 2.44 -11.42
N ASP A 48 20.96 1.35 -11.97
CA ASP A 48 22.02 1.41 -12.98
C ASP A 48 21.40 1.88 -14.31
N PRO A 49 21.77 3.06 -14.85
CA PRO A 49 21.23 3.60 -16.09
C PRO A 49 21.66 2.74 -17.30
N GLY A 50 20.98 1.63 -17.50
CA GLY A 50 21.29 0.62 -18.52
C GLY A 50 20.77 -0.79 -18.20
N ALA A 51 20.36 -1.06 -16.96
CA ALA A 51 19.82 -2.35 -16.58
C ALA A 51 18.34 -2.48 -17.02
N VAL A 52 18.04 -3.50 -17.83
CA VAL A 52 16.66 -3.89 -18.13
C VAL A 52 15.99 -4.30 -16.82
N PRO A 53 14.82 -3.75 -16.43
CA PRO A 53 14.16 -4.13 -15.19
C PRO A 53 13.94 -5.64 -15.17
N ALA A 54 14.55 -6.32 -14.21
CA ALA A 54 14.31 -7.74 -14.01
C ALA A 54 12.82 -7.94 -13.63
N PRO A 55 12.16 -9.04 -14.05
CA PRO A 55 10.73 -9.26 -13.78
C PRO A 55 10.30 -9.14 -12.31
N GLY A 56 11.23 -9.30 -11.35
CA GLY A 56 10.99 -9.10 -9.92
C GLY A 56 10.82 -7.63 -9.49
N VAL A 57 11.44 -6.69 -10.20
CA VAL A 57 11.41 -5.25 -9.87
C VAL A 57 9.99 -4.70 -9.96
N GLY A 58 9.22 -5.11 -10.97
CA GLY A 58 7.84 -4.65 -11.14
C GLY A 58 6.91 -5.08 -10.00
N ILE A 59 7.13 -6.26 -9.41
CA ILE A 59 6.33 -6.75 -8.27
C ILE A 59 6.66 -5.98 -7.01
N GLU A 60 7.95 -5.72 -6.76
CA GLU A 60 8.42 -4.98 -5.59
C GLU A 60 7.95 -3.52 -5.64
N VAL A 61 7.98 -2.89 -6.81
CA VAL A 61 7.41 -1.54 -7.03
C VAL A 61 5.91 -1.54 -6.74
N ALA A 62 5.15 -2.47 -7.32
CA ALA A 62 3.72 -2.56 -7.09
C ALA A 62 3.37 -2.81 -5.61
N LEU A 63 4.19 -3.58 -4.90
CA LEU A 63 4.05 -3.79 -3.46
C LEU A 63 4.27 -2.49 -2.67
N ALA A 64 5.37 -1.78 -2.93
CA ALA A 64 5.70 -0.53 -2.25
C ALA A 64 4.62 0.54 -2.49
N GLU A 65 4.11 0.63 -3.72
CA GLU A 65 3.01 1.52 -4.09
C GLU A 65 1.71 1.18 -3.34
N GLU A 66 1.35 -0.11 -3.25
CA GLU A 66 0.15 -0.53 -2.54
C GLU A 66 0.26 -0.24 -1.03
N ILE A 67 1.43 -0.48 -0.43
CA ILE A 67 1.69 -0.17 0.98
C ILE A 67 1.55 1.34 1.24
N ARG A 68 2.08 2.18 0.33
CA ARG A 68 1.91 3.63 0.37
C ARG A 68 0.43 4.01 0.33
N CYS A 69 -0.34 3.44 -0.58
CA CYS A 69 -1.77 3.71 -0.71
C CYS A 69 -2.56 3.31 0.55
N ILE A 70 -2.20 2.20 1.20
CA ILE A 70 -2.82 1.78 2.47
C ILE A 70 -2.53 2.79 3.58
N ARG A 71 -1.27 3.23 3.71
CA ARG A 71 -0.85 4.23 4.70
C ARG A 71 -1.59 5.55 4.51
N ASP A 72 -1.58 6.07 3.28
CA ASP A 72 -2.20 7.36 2.97
C ASP A 72 -3.72 7.34 3.21
N GLU A 73 -4.39 6.22 2.90
CA GLU A 73 -5.82 6.05 3.20
C GLU A 73 -6.09 5.89 4.70
N ALA A 74 -5.19 5.23 5.46
CA ALA A 74 -5.30 5.14 6.92
C ALA A 74 -5.19 6.52 7.57
N ASP A 75 -4.33 7.39 7.05
CA ASP A 75 -4.15 8.76 7.55
C ASP A 75 -5.37 9.63 7.32
N ARG A 76 -6.06 9.45 6.19
CA ARG A 76 -7.37 10.09 5.95
C ARG A 76 -8.41 9.66 6.99
N PHE A 77 -8.43 8.39 7.38
CA PHE A 77 -9.30 7.94 8.46
C PHE A 77 -8.91 8.55 9.80
N GLY A 78 -7.62 8.65 10.12
CA GLY A 78 -7.15 9.29 11.35
C GLY A 78 -7.57 10.76 11.47
N GLN A 79 -7.55 11.51 10.36
CA GLN A 79 -7.99 12.91 10.32
C GLN A 79 -9.52 13.08 10.45
N GLY A 80 -10.29 12.07 10.01
CA GLY A 80 -11.76 12.03 10.13
C GLY A 80 -12.30 11.47 11.45
N ILE A 81 -11.46 10.78 12.24
CA ILE A 81 -11.76 10.28 13.59
C ILE A 81 -11.12 11.24 14.62
N ALA A 82 -11.36 12.55 14.48
CA ALA A 82 -11.18 13.42 15.64
C ALA A 82 -12.27 13.03 16.67
N PRO A 83 -11.93 12.76 17.93
CA PRO A 83 -12.93 12.42 18.94
C PRO A 83 -13.84 13.63 19.11
N GLY A 84 -15.15 13.41 18.93
CA GLY A 84 -16.15 14.35 19.41
C GLY A 84 -15.89 14.64 20.89
N ARG A 85 -15.84 15.93 21.22
CA ARG A 85 -15.98 16.44 22.59
C ARG A 85 -17.21 15.86 23.27
#